data_AF-A0A847EKT9-F1
#
_entry.id   AF-A0A847EKT9-F1
#
_cell.length_a   1.000
_cell.length_b   1.000
_cell.length_c   1.000
_cell.angle_alpha   90.00
_cell.angle_beta   90.00
_cell.angle_gamma   90.00
#
_symmetry.space_group_name_H-M   'P 1'
#
loop_
_entity.id
_entity.type
_entity.pdbx_description
1 polymer ?
#
loop_
_entity_poly.entity_id
_entity_poly.type
_entity_poly.pdbx_seq_one_letter_code
_entity_poly.pdbx_strand_id
1 'polypeptide(L)' 'PRPKDAQPPDPKMMEAMQESMKKTMEDIPLGRWGESEELAGLAVFLASDASSYITGQIIAQDGGRSCKH' A
#
# COMPACT_ATOMS: atom_id res chain seq x y z
N PRO A 1 8.62 -21.52 -6.27
CA PRO A 1 7.58 -21.98 -7.22
C PRO A 1 7.05 -20.75 -8.00
N ARG A 2 6.77 -20.85 -9.30
CA ARG A 2 6.20 -19.69 -10.02
C ARG A 2 4.76 -19.44 -9.50
N PRO A 3 4.26 -18.19 -9.46
CA PRO A 3 2.93 -17.88 -8.92
C PRO A 3 1.80 -18.72 -9.52
N LYS A 4 1.94 -19.14 -10.78
CA LYS A 4 0.97 -19.98 -11.50
C LYS A 4 0.95 -21.46 -11.07
N ASP A 5 1.99 -21.92 -10.39
CA ASP A 5 2.14 -23.31 -9.93
C ASP A 5 1.72 -23.46 -8.45
N ALA A 6 1.22 -22.39 -7.82
CA ALA A 6 0.74 -22.41 -6.45
C ALA A 6 -0.67 -23.02 -6.39
N GLN A 7 -0.84 -24.03 -5.53
CA GLN A 7 -2.16 -24.54 -5.18
C GLN A 7 -2.99 -23.36 -4.63
N PRO A 8 -4.27 -23.19 -5.03
CA PRO A 8 -5.11 -22.18 -4.43
C PRO A 8 -5.15 -22.38 -2.90
N PRO A 9 -5.19 -21.29 -2.11
CA PRO A 9 -5.14 -21.41 -0.66
C PRO A 9 -6.35 -22.20 -0.13
N ASP A 10 -6.16 -22.94 0.96
CA ASP A 10 -7.24 -23.62 1.66
C ASP A 10 -8.37 -22.62 2.00
N PRO A 11 -9.66 -23.02 1.95
CA PRO A 11 -10.78 -22.13 2.28
C PRO A 11 -10.63 -21.39 3.62
N LYS A 12 -10.11 -22.05 4.67
CA LYS A 12 -9.85 -21.40 5.97
C LYS A 12 -8.76 -20.33 5.88
N MET A 13 -7.75 -20.55 5.03
CA MET A 13 -6.71 -19.56 4.76
C MET A 13 -7.29 -18.34 4.03
N MET A 14 -8.18 -18.57 3.06
CA MET A 14 -8.84 -17.48 2.33
C MET A 14 -9.71 -16.61 3.26
N GLU A 15 -10.47 -17.23 4.14
CA GLU A 15 -11.29 -16.53 5.13
C GLU A 15 -10.43 -15.71 6.10
N ALA A 16 -9.36 -16.29 6.64
CA ALA A 16 -8.40 -15.57 7.48
C ALA A 16 -7.72 -14.41 6.74
N MET A 17 -7.40 -14.58 5.45
CA MET A 17 -6.81 -13.53 4.62
C MET A 17 -7.82 -12.39 4.37
N GLN A 18 -9.09 -12.70 4.13
CA GLN A 18 -10.14 -11.70 4.00
C GLN A 18 -10.35 -10.90 5.30
N GLU A 19 -10.36 -11.58 6.45
CA GLU A 19 -10.48 -10.92 7.74
C GLU A 19 -9.28 -10.02 8.03
N SER A 20 -8.07 -10.49 7.73
CA SER A 20 -6.84 -9.69 7.81
C SER A 20 -6.87 -8.47 6.89
N MET A 21 -7.33 -8.62 5.66
CA MET A 21 -7.49 -7.53 4.70
C MET A 21 -8.48 -6.47 5.22
N LYS A 22 -9.62 -6.92 5.75
CA LYS A 22 -10.65 -6.02 6.31
C LYS A 22 -10.10 -5.19 7.46
N LYS A 23 -9.40 -5.84 8.40
CA LYS A 23 -8.75 -5.17 9.53
C LYS A 23 -7.68 -4.17 9.08
N THR A 24 -6.93 -4.52 8.05
CA THR A 24 -5.91 -3.62 7.48
C THR A 24 -6.54 -2.37 6.87
N MET A 25 -7.73 -2.50 6.29
CA MET A 25 -8.49 -1.39 5.71
C MET A 25 -9.06 -0.44 6.77
N GLU A 26 -9.47 -0.96 7.93
CA GLU A 26 -9.88 -0.16 9.10
C GLU A 26 -8.72 0.69 9.67
N ASP A 27 -7.49 0.28 9.41
CA ASP A 27 -6.27 0.99 9.81
C ASP A 27 -5.81 2.07 8.83
N ILE A 28 -6.45 2.19 7.68
CA ILE A 28 -6.17 3.25 6.71
C ILE A 28 -7.26 4.32 6.86
N PRO A 29 -6.94 5.53 7.35
CA PRO A 29 -7.92 6.62 7.46
C PRO A 29 -8.67 6.94 6.16
N LEU A 30 -8.01 6.79 5.01
CA LEU A 30 -8.65 6.98 3.70
C LEU A 30 -9.68 5.89 3.36
N GLY A 31 -9.76 4.80 4.13
CA GLY A 31 -10.74 3.73 4.01
C GLY A 31 -10.62 2.88 2.73
N ARG A 32 -9.53 3.05 1.97
CA ARG A 32 -9.28 2.32 0.73
C ARG A 32 -7.81 1.98 0.54
N TRP A 33 -7.55 0.99 -0.30
CA TRP A 33 -6.21 0.74 -0.80
C TRP A 33 -5.78 1.87 -1.74
N GLY A 34 -4.47 2.13 -1.75
CA GLY A 34 -3.87 3.01 -2.74
C GLY A 34 -3.80 2.30 -4.09
N GLU A 35 -3.97 3.06 -5.16
CA GLU A 35 -3.81 2.58 -6.52
C GLU A 35 -2.37 2.83 -7.00
N SER A 36 -1.92 2.04 -7.97
CA SER A 36 -0.54 2.11 -8.49
C SER A 36 -0.19 3.48 -9.10
N GLU A 37 -1.20 4.14 -9.67
CA GLU A 37 -1.15 5.45 -10.30
C GLU A 37 -0.87 6.56 -9.29
N GLU A 38 -1.33 6.39 -8.04
CA GLU A 38 -1.06 7.35 -6.98
C GLU A 38 0.42 7.32 -6.61
N LEU A 39 1.02 6.12 -6.53
CA LEU A 39 2.46 5.97 -6.28
C LEU A 39 3.28 6.55 -7.44
N ALA A 40 2.84 6.34 -8.69
CA ALA A 40 3.47 6.91 -9.87
C ALA A 40 3.51 8.44 -9.80
N GLY A 41 2.44 9.09 -9.31
CA GLY A 41 2.40 10.54 -9.12
C GLY A 41 3.50 11.06 -8.19
N LEU A 42 3.67 10.43 -7.01
CA LEU A 42 4.75 10.81 -6.09
C LEU A 42 6.13 10.55 -6.69
N ALA A 43 6.31 9.42 -7.38
CA ALA A 43 7.58 9.10 -8.03
C ALA A 43 7.96 10.15 -9.09
N VAL A 44 7.01 10.59 -9.92
CA VAL A 44 7.23 11.66 -10.90
C VAL A 44 7.58 12.98 -10.23
N PHE A 45 6.88 13.34 -9.15
CA PHE A 45 7.22 14.54 -8.37
C PHE A 45 8.65 14.50 -7.84
N LEU A 46 9.05 13.39 -7.21
CA LEU A 46 10.39 13.21 -6.63
C LEU A 46 11.51 13.10 -7.67
N ALA A 47 11.18 12.74 -8.91
CA ALA A 47 12.11 12.72 -10.03
C ALA A 47 12.22 14.08 -10.74
N SER A 48 11.38 15.06 -10.40
CA SER A 48 11.32 16.36 -11.06
C SER A 48 12.10 17.45 -10.31
N ASP A 49 12.34 18.58 -10.98
CA ASP A 49 12.97 19.76 -10.35
C ASP A 49 12.14 20.34 -9.18
N ALA A 50 10.84 20.01 -9.11
CA ALA A 50 9.96 20.45 -8.04
C ALA A 50 10.37 19.91 -6.66
N SER A 51 11.15 18.81 -6.61
CA SER A 51 11.69 18.25 -5.38
C SER A 51 13.18 18.55 -5.17
N SER A 52 13.74 19.56 -5.83
CA SER A 52 15.18 19.88 -5.83
C SER A 52 15.83 20.10 -4.45
N TYR A 53 15.03 20.37 -3.41
CA TYR A 53 15.51 20.51 -2.03
C TYR A 53 15.03 19.41 -1.06
N ILE A 54 14.43 18.34 -1.59
CA ILE A 54 13.96 17.19 -0.80
C ILE A 54 14.96 16.06 -0.97
N THR A 55 15.66 15.71 0.12
CA THR A 55 16.61 14.59 0.13
C THR A 55 16.68 13.93 1.50
N GLY A 56 17.02 12.63 1.53
CA GLY A 56 17.16 11.84 2.76
C GLY A 56 15.85 11.60 3.54
N GLN A 57 14.69 11.88 2.95
CA GLN A 57 13.39 11.75 3.61
C GLN A 57 12.72 10.41 3.30
N ILE A 58 11.97 9.91 4.28
CA ILE A 58 11.00 8.82 4.10
C ILE A 58 9.62 9.48 4.02
N ILE A 59 8.96 9.38 2.86
CA ILE A 59 7.65 9.98 2.63
C ILE A 59 6.59 8.89 2.76
N ALA A 60 5.69 9.03 3.73
CA ALA A 60 4.56 8.13 3.90
C ALA A 60 3.48 8.44 2.85
N GLN A 61 3.19 7.47 1.99
CA GLN A 61 2.08 7.49 1.05
C GLN A 61 1.20 6.25 1.27
N ASP A 62 0.48 6.24 2.38
CA ASP A 62 -0.19 5.05 2.90
C ASP A 62 -1.66 5.30 3.31
N GLY A 63 -2.27 6.35 2.76
CA GLY A 63 -3.64 6.75 3.09
C GLY A 63 -3.83 7.20 4.54
N GLY A 64 -2.75 7.59 5.22
CA GLY A 64 -2.77 8.08 6.61
C GLY A 64 -2.53 6.99 7.66
N ARG A 65 -2.19 5.77 7.24
CA ARG A 65 -1.99 4.64 8.17
C ARG A 65 -0.91 4.93 9.21
N SER A 66 0.18 5.59 8.81
CA SER A 66 1.31 5.92 9.69
C SER A 66 1.00 6.98 10.75
N CYS A 67 -0.06 7.78 10.59
CA CYS A 67 -0.43 8.84 11.53
C CYS A 67 -1.71 8.54 12.32
N LYS A 68 -2.27 7.32 12.21
CA LYS A 68 -3.42 6.87 13.00
C LYS A 68 -3.01 6.75 14.47
N HIS A 69 -3.52 7.65 15.31
CA HIS A 69 -3.42 7.67 16.78
C HIS A 69 -4.65 7.03 17.43
#